data_AF-A0A2X3KL82-F1
#
_entry.id   AF-A0A2X3KL82-F1
#
_cell.length_a   1.000
_cell.length_b   1.000
_cell.length_c   1.000
_cell.angle_alpha   90.00
_cell.angle_beta   90.00
_cell.angle_gamma   90.00
#
_symmetry.space_group_name_H-M   'P 1'
#
loop_
_entity.id
_entity.type
_entity.pdbx_description
1 polymer ?
#
loop_
_entity_poly.entity_id
_entity_poly.type
_entity_poly.pdbx_seq_one_letter_code
_entity_poly.pdbx_strand_id
1 'polypeptide(L)'
;MSDEEKEGQTDVEQFREVLDVVTQQVPGLLRGLRDVLYSKEAAESMADAVGTFYKKLVESGIPKEEALEMARGYMINLREAFRGIKKWIKAGEGMHAHVDDEEEDD
;
A
#
# COMPACT_ATOMS: atom_id res chain seq x y z
N MET A 1 29.57 -32.09 14.00
CA MET A 1 28.70 -30.90 14.12
C MET A 1 28.47 -30.70 15.61
N SER A 2 28.99 -29.61 16.15
CA SER A 2 28.86 -29.27 17.57
C SER A 2 27.47 -28.68 17.83
N ASP A 3 26.97 -28.77 19.06
CA ASP A 3 25.59 -28.38 19.40
C ASP A 3 25.27 -26.90 19.08
N GLU A 4 26.26 -26.01 19.09
CA GLU A 4 26.13 -24.60 18.67
C GLU A 4 25.81 -24.41 17.18
N GLU A 5 26.31 -25.27 16.29
CA GLU A 5 26.00 -25.19 14.84
C GLU A 5 24.58 -25.66 14.55
N LYS A 6 24.07 -26.61 15.34
CA LYS A 6 22.68 -27.09 15.21
C LYS A 6 21.69 -26.03 15.69
N GLU A 7 21.95 -25.39 16.83
CA GLU A 7 21.09 -24.31 17.34
C GLU A 7 21.00 -23.14 16.35
N GLY A 8 22.14 -22.70 15.79
CA GLY A 8 22.16 -21.61 14.80
C GLY A 8 21.44 -21.92 13.49
N GLN A 9 21.40 -23.18 13.06
CA GLN A 9 20.62 -23.60 11.87
C GLN A 9 19.11 -23.56 12.16
N THR A 10 18.68 -24.05 13.32
CA THR A 10 17.26 -23.98 13.73
C THR A 10 16.72 -22.56 13.85
N ASP A 11 17.52 -21.60 14.30
CA ASP A 11 17.10 -20.20 14.45
C ASP A 11 16.86 -19.53 13.08
N VAL A 12 17.71 -19.83 12.10
CA VAL A 12 17.55 -19.35 10.72
C VAL A 12 16.34 -19.98 10.03
N GLU A 13 16.07 -21.26 10.28
CA GLU A 13 14.89 -21.96 9.74
C GLU A 13 13.59 -21.40 10.31
N GLN A 14 13.51 -21.16 11.63
CA GLN A 14 12.34 -20.52 12.23
C GLN A 14 12.14 -19.09 11.72
N PHE A 15 13.22 -18.33 11.53
CA PHE A 15 13.12 -16.98 10.98
C PHE A 15 12.62 -16.98 9.53
N ARG A 16 13.05 -17.94 8.71
CA ARG A 16 12.52 -18.13 7.34
C ARG A 16 11.03 -18.45 7.38
N GLU A 17 10.59 -19.34 8.26
CA GLU A 17 9.18 -19.73 8.37
C GLU A 17 8.30 -18.53 8.76
N VAL A 18 8.78 -17.68 9.68
CA VAL A 18 8.10 -16.42 10.04
C VAL A 18 8.05 -15.46 8.85
N LEU A 19 9.15 -15.30 8.10
CA LEU A 19 9.19 -14.46 6.91
C LEU A 19 8.27 -14.98 5.80
N ASP A 20 8.15 -16.29 5.63
CA ASP A 20 7.23 -16.90 4.68
C ASP A 20 5.77 -16.60 5.04
N VAL A 21 5.40 -16.71 6.31
CA VAL A 21 4.05 -16.33 6.75
C VAL A 21 3.79 -14.84 6.52
N VAL A 22 4.77 -13.96 6.81
CA VAL A 22 4.63 -12.52 6.57
C VAL A 22 4.50 -12.20 5.09
N THR A 23 5.32 -12.80 4.23
CA THR A 23 5.28 -12.57 2.77
C THR A 23 4.01 -13.14 2.13
N GLN A 24 3.37 -14.14 2.71
CA GLN A 24 2.05 -14.62 2.26
C GLN A 24 0.90 -13.70 2.66
N GLN A 25 0.92 -13.16 3.89
CA GLN A 25 -0.19 -12.38 4.44
C GLN A 25 -0.16 -10.90 4.01
N VAL A 26 1.03 -10.29 3.94
CA VAL A 26 1.19 -8.87 3.62
C VAL A 26 0.60 -8.51 2.23
N PRO A 27 0.86 -9.25 1.14
CA PRO A 27 0.27 -8.95 -0.17
C PRO A 27 -1.26 -9.01 -0.17
N GLY A 28 -1.85 -9.93 0.60
CA GLY A 28 -3.30 -10.03 0.78
C GLY A 28 -3.90 -8.78 1.44
N LEU A 29 -3.26 -8.31 2.52
CA LEU A 29 -3.65 -7.07 3.19
C LEU A 29 -3.53 -5.84 2.28
N LEU A 30 -2.48 -5.76 1.46
CA LEU A 30 -2.27 -4.68 0.51
C LEU A 30 -3.29 -4.68 -0.63
N ARG A 31 -3.70 -5.86 -1.12
CA ARG A 31 -4.78 -6.00 -2.10
C ARG A 31 -6.13 -5.58 -1.51
N GLY A 32 -6.44 -6.01 -0.28
CA GLY A 32 -7.64 -5.58 0.43
C GLY A 32 -7.67 -4.05 0.63
N LEU A 33 -6.55 -3.46 1.04
CA LEU A 33 -6.41 -2.01 1.14
C LEU A 33 -6.60 -1.32 -0.22
N ARG A 34 -5.97 -1.83 -1.30
CA ARG A 34 -6.17 -1.31 -2.66
C ARG A 34 -7.65 -1.31 -3.04
N ASP A 35 -8.35 -2.41 -2.81
CA ASP A 35 -9.75 -2.53 -3.20
C ASP A 35 -10.64 -1.58 -2.40
N VAL A 36 -10.35 -1.36 -1.12
CA VAL A 36 -11.01 -0.32 -0.31
C VAL A 36 -10.71 1.07 -0.87
N LEU A 37 -9.48 1.34 -1.31
CA LEU A 37 -9.05 2.67 -1.75
C LEU A 37 -9.43 3.03 -3.20
N TYR A 38 -9.63 2.04 -4.06
CA TYR A 38 -10.01 2.19 -5.48
C TYR A 38 -11.45 1.74 -5.76
N SER A 39 -12.24 1.45 -4.73
CA SER A 39 -13.65 1.13 -4.87
C SER A 39 -14.46 2.33 -5.33
N LYS A 40 -15.65 2.04 -5.87
CA LYS A 40 -16.64 3.07 -6.17
C LYS A 40 -17.01 3.85 -4.91
N GLU A 41 -17.13 3.15 -3.79
CA GLU A 41 -17.46 3.70 -2.47
C GLU A 41 -16.38 4.68 -1.98
N ALA A 42 -15.09 4.39 -2.20
CA ALA A 42 -14.01 5.33 -1.87
C ALA A 42 -14.00 6.54 -2.78
N ALA A 43 -14.31 6.38 -4.07
CA ALA A 43 -14.45 7.50 -4.99
C ALA A 43 -15.61 8.43 -4.57
N GLU A 44 -16.75 7.86 -4.18
CA GLU A 44 -17.91 8.61 -3.66
C GLU A 44 -17.56 9.34 -2.35
N SER A 45 -16.93 8.65 -1.40
CA SER A 45 -16.49 9.27 -0.14
C SER A 45 -15.48 10.41 -0.35
N MET A 46 -14.54 10.25 -1.30
CA MET A 46 -13.59 11.31 -1.67
C MET A 46 -14.31 12.51 -2.27
N ALA A 47 -15.27 12.29 -3.18
CA ALA A 47 -16.05 13.37 -3.79
C ALA A 47 -16.86 14.15 -2.73
N ASP A 48 -17.49 13.45 -1.79
CA ASP A 48 -18.24 14.06 -0.68
C ASP A 48 -17.33 14.88 0.24
N ALA A 49 -16.14 14.38 0.56
CA ALA A 49 -15.17 15.10 1.38
C ALA A 49 -14.70 16.40 0.69
N VAL A 50 -14.32 16.33 -0.58
CA VAL A 50 -13.90 17.50 -1.37
C VAL A 50 -15.04 18.51 -1.51
N GLY A 51 -16.26 18.04 -1.82
CA GLY A 51 -17.43 18.89 -1.96
C GLY A 51 -17.84 19.56 -0.64
N THR A 52 -17.78 18.84 0.47
CA THR A 52 -18.05 19.37 1.82
C THR A 52 -17.00 20.41 2.20
N PHE A 53 -15.72 20.14 1.93
CA PHE A 53 -14.65 21.09 2.17
C PHE A 53 -14.86 22.39 1.39
N TYR A 54 -15.12 22.31 0.09
CA TYR A 54 -15.47 23.48 -0.73
C TYR A 54 -16.65 24.28 -0.16
N LYS A 55 -17.76 23.61 0.16
CA LYS A 55 -18.95 24.27 0.73
C LYS A 55 -18.61 25.03 2.00
N LYS A 56 -17.87 24.41 2.93
CA LYS A 56 -17.47 25.04 4.19
C LYS A 56 -16.56 26.26 4.00
N LEU A 57 -15.63 26.21 3.04
CA LEU A 57 -14.79 27.37 2.71
C LEU A 57 -15.65 28.55 2.23
N VAL A 58 -16.58 28.30 1.32
CA VAL A 58 -17.50 29.34 0.82
C VAL A 58 -18.40 29.87 1.94
N GLU A 59 -18.94 28.99 2.78
CA GLU A 59 -19.77 29.38 3.94
C GLU A 59 -18.98 30.21 4.97
N SER A 60 -17.67 29.98 5.11
CA SER A 60 -16.79 30.81 5.95
C SER A 60 -16.42 32.17 5.34
N GLY A 61 -16.91 32.47 4.13
CA GLY A 61 -16.69 33.75 3.45
C GLY A 61 -15.49 33.77 2.50
N ILE A 62 -14.88 32.61 2.20
CA ILE A 62 -13.82 32.53 1.19
C ILE A 62 -14.44 32.68 -0.21
N PRO A 63 -13.87 33.53 -1.09
CA PRO A 63 -14.35 33.67 -2.47
C PRO A 63 -14.43 32.32 -3.20
N LYS A 64 -15.44 32.15 -4.04
CA LYS A 64 -15.74 30.85 -4.70
C LYS A 64 -14.55 30.34 -5.51
N GLU A 65 -13.87 31.21 -6.23
CA GLU A 65 -12.70 30.87 -7.06
C GLU A 65 -11.53 30.36 -6.21
N GLU A 66 -11.26 31.03 -5.08
CA GLU A 66 -10.20 30.66 -4.14
C GLU A 66 -10.53 29.37 -3.38
N ALA A 67 -11.77 29.23 -2.91
CA ALA A 67 -12.27 28.00 -2.29
C ALA A 67 -12.18 26.80 -3.26
N LEU A 68 -12.47 27.02 -4.55
CA LEU A 68 -12.36 25.99 -5.58
C LEU A 68 -10.90 25.62 -5.85
N GLU A 69 -9.99 26.58 -5.82
CA GLU A 69 -8.55 26.33 -5.93
C GLU A 69 -8.04 25.50 -4.74
N MET A 70 -8.41 25.86 -3.51
CA MET A 70 -8.06 25.11 -2.31
C MET A 70 -8.60 23.67 -2.34
N ALA A 71 -9.86 23.49 -2.77
CA ALA A 71 -10.46 22.16 -2.90
C ALA A 71 -9.76 21.31 -3.98
N ARG A 72 -9.37 21.91 -5.11
CA ARG A 72 -8.54 21.23 -6.12
C ARG A 72 -7.19 20.82 -5.55
N GLY A 73 -6.53 21.71 -4.80
CA GLY A 73 -5.26 21.42 -4.14
C GLY A 73 -5.38 20.23 -3.16
N TYR A 74 -6.43 20.21 -2.34
CA TYR A 74 -6.71 19.10 -1.44
C TYR A 74 -6.87 17.76 -2.19
N MET A 75 -7.64 17.75 -3.29
CA MET A 75 -7.80 16.56 -4.12
C MET A 75 -6.49 16.09 -4.76
N ILE A 76 -5.64 17.01 -5.22
CA ILE A 76 -4.33 16.69 -5.80
C ILE A 76 -3.42 16.02 -4.77
N ASN A 77 -3.33 16.59 -3.56
CA ASN A 77 -2.52 16.04 -2.47
C ASN A 77 -2.98 14.63 -2.09
N LEU A 78 -4.30 14.43 -2.02
CA LEU A 78 -4.87 13.11 -1.73
C LEU A 78 -4.53 12.10 -2.83
N ARG A 79 -4.67 12.48 -4.10
CA ARG A 79 -4.26 11.65 -5.26
C ARG A 79 -2.76 11.31 -5.24
N GLU A 80 -1.92 12.23 -4.79
CA GLU A 80 -0.47 12.00 -4.68
C GLU A 80 -0.13 11.01 -3.58
N ALA A 81 -0.76 11.12 -2.41
CA ALA A 81 -0.65 10.13 -1.35
C ALA A 81 -1.05 8.72 -1.86
N PHE A 82 -2.18 8.63 -2.56
CA PHE A 82 -2.62 7.39 -3.21
C PHE A 82 -1.62 6.85 -4.23
N ARG A 83 -1.03 7.72 -5.06
CA ARG A 83 0.01 7.33 -6.02
C ARG A 83 1.27 6.81 -5.33
N GLY A 84 1.68 7.42 -4.21
CA GLY A 84 2.81 6.99 -3.39
C GLY A 84 2.59 5.57 -2.85
N ILE A 85 1.42 5.31 -2.26
CA ILE A 85 1.02 3.99 -1.78
C ILE A 85 1.04 2.98 -2.93
N LYS A 86 0.43 3.31 -4.08
CA LYS A 86 0.42 2.43 -5.27
C LYS A 86 1.82 2.12 -5.79
N LYS A 87 2.73 3.10 -5.80
CA LYS A 87 4.11 2.91 -6.23
C LYS A 87 4.86 1.95 -5.31
N TRP A 88 4.69 2.08 -4.00
CA TRP A 88 5.31 1.19 -3.03
C TRP A 88 4.77 -0.25 -3.14
N ILE A 89 3.44 -0.42 -3.29
CA ILE A 89 2.84 -1.74 -3.54
C ILE A 89 3.42 -2.39 -4.80
N LYS A 90 3.50 -1.65 -5.91
CA LYS A 90 4.08 -2.15 -7.17
C LYS A 90 5.56 -2.48 -7.08
N ALA A 91 6.32 -1.73 -6.29
CA ALA A 91 7.74 -2.02 -6.09
C ALA A 91 7.96 -3.32 -5.29
N GLY A 92 7.03 -3.67 -4.38
CA GLY A 92 7.03 -4.95 -3.68
C GLY A 92 6.62 -6.16 -4.53
N GLU A 93 5.79 -5.96 -5.57
CA GLU A 93 5.39 -7.03 -6.52
C GLU A 93 6.51 -7.47 -7.49
N GLY A 94 7.67 -6.79 -7.51
CA GLY A 94 8.82 -7.12 -8.36
C GLY A 94 9.80 -8.15 -7.77
N MET A 95 9.62 -8.57 -6.52
CA MET A 95 10.41 -9.66 -5.91
C MET A 95 9.77 -11.02 -6.21
N HIS A 96 9.66 -11.41 -7.47
CA HIS A 96 9.63 -12.82 -7.80
C HIS A 96 11.05 -13.34 -7.57
N ALA A 97 11.26 -14.06 -6.47
CA ALA A 97 12.44 -14.89 -6.33
C ALA A 97 12.40 -15.91 -7.48
N HIS A 98 13.24 -15.70 -8.48
CA HIS A 98 13.68 -16.77 -9.36
C HIS A 98 14.49 -17.69 -8.44
N VAL A 99 13.82 -18.69 -7.88
CA VAL A 99 14.50 -19.90 -7.47
C VAL A 99 14.69 -20.62 -8.79
N ASP A 100 15.88 -20.46 -9.37
CA ASP A 100 16.33 -21.34 -10.44
C ASP A 100 16.43 -22.72 -9.79
N ASP A 101 15.39 -23.54 -9.97
CA ASP A 101 15.50 -24.98 -9.80
C ASP A 101 16.50 -25.44 -10.87
N GLU A 102 17.77 -25.60 -10.47
CA GLU A 102 18.69 -26.48 -11.16
C GLU A 102 18.12 -27.91 -11.07
N GLU A 103 17.25 -28.26 -12.01
CA GLU A 103 17.01 -29.67 -12.31
C GLU A 103 18.28 -30.21 -12.96
N GLU A 104 19.05 -30.94 -12.16
CA GLU A 104 19.99 -31.97 -12.61
C GLU A 104 19.22 -32.98 -13.47
N ASP A 105 19.41 -32.92 -14.79
CA ASP A 105 19.05 -34.00 -15.72
C ASP A 105 20.35 -34.70 -16.19
N ASP A 106 20.49 -35.94 -15.73
CA ASP A 106 21.31 -37.11 -16.15
C ASP A 106 22.45 -36.96 -17.18
#